data_AF-A0A6I4SLN1-F1
#
_entry.id   AF-A0A6I4SLN1-F1
#
_cell.length_a   1.000
_cell.length_b   1.000
_cell.length_c   1.000
_cell.angle_alpha   90.00
_cell.angle_beta   90.00
_cell.angle_gamma   90.00
#
_symmetry.space_group_name_H-M   'P 1'
#
loop_
_entity.id
_entity.type
_entity.pdbx_description
1 polymer ?
#
loop_
_entity_poly.entity_id
_entity_poly.type
_entity_poly.pdbx_seq_one_letter_code
_entity_poly.pdbx_strand_id
1 'polypeptide(L)'
;MSADNSAKVLLVIGGGIAAYKSCELVRLIRKGGADVTCVVTNGGQQFVTPMALAALSENPVYTTLWDLKNEAEMGHIQLSREADLVVVCPATADLMAKMAAGIADDLATTLILATDKPVMAVPAMNVRMWQHEATQRNANWLRQAGVHVVDPDIGPMACGEFGPGRLPEPEAIWLEIADLLDLDPGDVDPAEIGEFLEVAEPEPVARGGGLGSLLSSLIPRSAAKRTQDELEAQWSEEQSSEEPEPEEEIPFDPEAGGSLLAGKGSAAAAPPTDPEATNHMAGKGGAEPEPIDGDEQPVSVGIGDENGSQDGHTNPLDGQPDFEQEPEHRPLFGRHVLITAGPTREPIDPVRYIANRSSGKQGFAIAAAAAAAGARVTLVAGPVFLETPHGVDRIDVESAREMAAAVKGNLPADVAIMVAAVSDWRSKDVSGEKIKKRGSAPPALMLTENPDILATTAAGGNRPSLLIGFAAETQDVVENAKTKLKRKGVDWIVANDVSGDVMGGENNRVQIVTKRGVESLQNMPKDDVARELIARVAEELETSAERDDND
;
A
#
# COMPACT_ATOMS: atom_id res chain seq x y z
N MET A 1 -3.49 -30.14 -39.60
CA MET A 1 -4.77 -30.08 -38.85
C MET A 1 -4.73 -31.28 -37.94
N SER A 2 -4.58 -31.17 -36.63
CA SER A 2 -5.23 -30.26 -35.67
C SER A 2 -4.22 -29.42 -34.87
N ALA A 3 -4.58 -28.17 -34.56
CA ALA A 3 -3.97 -27.47 -33.44
C ALA A 3 -4.37 -28.22 -32.17
N ASP A 4 -3.40 -28.53 -31.32
CA ASP A 4 -3.61 -29.11 -29.99
C ASP A 4 -4.45 -28.11 -29.19
N ASN A 5 -5.74 -28.39 -29.01
CA ASN A 5 -6.65 -27.49 -28.29
C ASN A 5 -6.67 -27.93 -26.83
N SER A 6 -5.56 -27.69 -26.11
CA SER A 6 -5.48 -27.92 -24.66
C SER A 6 -6.48 -27.00 -23.97
N ALA A 7 -7.31 -27.56 -23.07
CA ALA A 7 -8.28 -26.78 -22.31
C ALA A 7 -7.59 -25.66 -21.51
N LYS A 8 -8.19 -24.48 -21.46
CA LYS A 8 -7.58 -23.29 -20.86
C LYS A 8 -8.24 -22.92 -19.55
N VAL A 9 -7.48 -22.96 -18.47
CA VAL A 9 -7.90 -22.57 -17.12
C VAL A 9 -7.38 -21.17 -16.80
N LEU A 10 -8.28 -20.27 -16.43
CA LEU A 10 -7.92 -18.98 -15.84
C LEU A 10 -8.03 -19.06 -14.32
N LEU A 11 -6.89 -19.12 -13.64
CA LEU A 11 -6.79 -19.30 -12.19
C LEU A 11 -6.66 -17.95 -11.47
N VAL A 12 -7.75 -17.53 -10.83
CA VAL A 12 -7.81 -16.35 -9.96
C VAL A 12 -7.43 -16.72 -8.53
N ILE A 13 -6.40 -16.08 -7.98
CA ILE A 13 -5.83 -16.41 -6.67
C ILE A 13 -6.10 -15.28 -5.66
N GLY A 14 -6.92 -15.59 -4.65
CA GLY A 14 -7.29 -14.69 -3.56
C GLY A 14 -6.26 -14.59 -2.43
N GLY A 15 -6.44 -13.57 -1.57
CA GLY A 15 -5.57 -13.29 -0.43
C GLY A 15 -5.92 -14.07 0.83
N GLY A 16 -5.39 -15.28 0.98
CA GLY A 16 -5.51 -16.06 2.21
C GLY A 16 -4.33 -17.01 2.38
N ILE A 17 -4.14 -17.53 3.60
CA ILE A 17 -3.01 -18.43 3.92
C ILE A 17 -2.94 -19.64 2.99
N ALA A 18 -4.07 -20.12 2.46
CA ALA A 18 -4.12 -21.26 1.55
C ALA A 18 -3.63 -20.95 0.12
N ALA A 19 -3.29 -19.71 -0.22
CA ALA A 19 -2.86 -19.33 -1.57
C ALA A 19 -1.58 -20.05 -2.04
N TYR A 20 -0.72 -20.52 -1.12
CA TYR A 20 0.44 -21.34 -1.51
C TYR A 20 0.02 -22.68 -2.14
N LYS A 21 -1.15 -23.23 -1.77
CA LYS A 21 -1.67 -24.48 -2.35
C LYS A 21 -2.03 -24.31 -3.83
N SER A 22 -2.34 -23.09 -4.26
CA SER A 22 -2.57 -22.78 -5.68
C SER A 22 -1.33 -23.04 -6.54
N CYS A 23 -0.11 -23.02 -5.98
CA CYS A 23 1.10 -23.42 -6.71
C CYS A 23 1.08 -24.90 -7.12
N GLU A 24 0.66 -25.78 -6.22
CA GLU A 24 0.56 -27.21 -6.53
C GLU A 24 -0.60 -27.47 -7.49
N LEU A 25 -1.72 -26.76 -7.30
CA LEU A 25 -2.84 -26.82 -8.24
C LEU A 25 -2.43 -26.45 -9.67
N VAL A 26 -1.61 -25.41 -9.86
CA VAL A 26 -1.05 -25.04 -11.18
C VAL A 26 -0.25 -26.20 -11.78
N ARG A 27 0.56 -26.89 -10.98
CA ARG A 27 1.33 -28.05 -11.45
C ARG A 27 0.43 -29.21 -11.87
N LEU A 28 -0.60 -29.50 -11.07
CA LEU A 28 -1.56 -30.57 -11.35
C LEU A 28 -2.35 -30.30 -12.63
N ILE A 29 -2.87 -29.08 -12.81
CA ILE A 29 -3.60 -28.67 -14.03
C ILE A 29 -2.73 -28.89 -15.27
N ARG A 30 -1.46 -28.48 -15.22
CA ARG A 30 -0.52 -28.68 -16.33
C ARG A 30 -0.14 -30.13 -16.57
N LYS A 31 0.10 -30.90 -15.50
CA LYS A 31 0.37 -32.34 -15.60
C LYS A 31 -0.81 -33.07 -16.25
N GLY A 32 -2.03 -32.61 -15.97
CA GLY A 32 -3.28 -33.08 -16.57
C GLY A 32 -3.54 -32.61 -18.00
N GLY A 33 -2.61 -31.90 -18.63
CA GLY A 33 -2.70 -31.51 -20.04
C GLY A 33 -3.52 -30.24 -20.33
N ALA A 34 -3.95 -29.51 -19.30
CA ALA A 34 -4.59 -28.20 -19.45
C ALA A 34 -3.56 -27.06 -19.38
N ASP A 35 -3.82 -26.00 -20.13
CA ASP A 35 -3.07 -24.75 -20.06
C ASP A 35 -3.63 -23.89 -18.92
N VAL A 36 -2.76 -23.19 -18.18
CA VAL A 36 -3.20 -22.40 -17.01
C VAL A 36 -2.59 -21.01 -17.04
N THR A 37 -3.45 -19.99 -17.02
CA THR A 37 -3.05 -18.58 -16.88
C THR A 37 -3.49 -18.08 -15.52
N CYS A 38 -2.57 -17.46 -14.77
CA CYS A 38 -2.86 -17.01 -13.40
C CYS A 38 -3.15 -15.51 -13.33
N VAL A 39 -4.15 -15.16 -12.54
CA VAL A 39 -4.45 -13.80 -12.09
C VAL A 39 -4.38 -13.78 -10.58
N VAL A 40 -3.44 -13.03 -10.00
CA VAL A 40 -3.26 -12.98 -8.54
C VAL A 40 -3.65 -11.62 -8.00
N THR A 41 -4.60 -11.61 -7.07
CA THR A 41 -5.06 -10.40 -6.38
C THR A 41 -3.93 -9.74 -5.59
N ASN A 42 -4.08 -8.46 -5.24
CA ASN A 42 -3.10 -7.78 -4.37
C ASN A 42 -2.92 -8.51 -3.02
N GLY A 43 -4.02 -9.05 -2.47
CA GLY A 43 -3.97 -9.89 -1.27
C GLY A 43 -3.25 -11.23 -1.50
N GLY A 44 -3.50 -11.89 -2.64
CA GLY A 44 -2.84 -13.14 -3.00
C GLY A 44 -1.31 -12.99 -3.14
N GLN A 45 -0.85 -11.83 -3.62
CA GLN A 45 0.57 -11.51 -3.78
C GLN A 45 1.34 -11.47 -2.44
N GLN A 46 0.64 -11.31 -1.31
CA GLN A 46 1.26 -11.36 0.02
C GLN A 46 1.64 -12.80 0.44
N PHE A 47 1.08 -13.81 -0.22
CA PHE A 47 1.29 -15.24 0.10
C PHE A 47 2.04 -15.99 -1.00
N VAL A 48 1.78 -15.64 -2.27
CA VAL A 48 2.45 -16.26 -3.43
C VAL A 48 2.92 -15.18 -4.40
N THR A 49 4.15 -15.31 -4.89
CA THR A 49 4.70 -14.32 -5.83
C THR A 49 4.22 -14.57 -7.26
N PRO A 50 3.96 -13.52 -8.06
CA PRO A 50 3.67 -13.67 -9.49
C PRO A 50 4.77 -14.43 -10.25
N MET A 51 6.04 -14.29 -9.82
CA MET A 51 7.17 -15.01 -10.41
C MET A 51 7.07 -16.53 -10.22
N ALA A 52 6.70 -16.98 -9.02
CA ALA A 52 6.52 -18.42 -8.76
C ALA A 52 5.39 -18.98 -9.64
N LEU A 53 4.27 -18.28 -9.73
CA LEU A 53 3.15 -18.67 -10.57
C LEU A 53 3.53 -18.69 -12.06
N ALA A 54 4.29 -17.70 -12.54
CA ALA A 54 4.75 -17.64 -13.94
C ALA A 54 5.69 -18.81 -14.28
N ALA A 55 6.60 -19.15 -13.36
CA ALA A 55 7.51 -20.26 -13.54
C ALA A 55 6.79 -21.62 -13.56
N LEU A 56 5.76 -21.79 -12.74
CA LEU A 56 4.98 -23.04 -12.66
C LEU A 56 4.00 -23.18 -13.82
N SER A 57 3.32 -22.09 -14.18
CA SER A 57 2.34 -22.05 -15.27
C SER A 57 2.98 -22.02 -16.65
N GLU A 58 4.24 -21.56 -16.76
CA GLU A 58 4.89 -21.22 -18.03
C GLU A 58 4.15 -20.13 -18.85
N ASN A 59 3.23 -19.41 -18.21
CA ASN A 59 2.44 -18.34 -18.79
C ASN A 59 2.68 -17.00 -18.06
N PRO A 60 2.35 -15.86 -18.71
CA PRO A 60 2.29 -14.58 -18.03
C PRO A 60 1.31 -14.63 -16.84
N VAL A 61 1.66 -13.92 -15.76
CA VAL A 61 0.80 -13.76 -14.59
C VAL A 61 0.35 -12.32 -14.50
N TYR A 62 -0.96 -12.13 -14.34
CA TYR A 62 -1.57 -10.81 -14.32
C TYR A 62 -1.94 -10.41 -12.90
N THR A 63 -1.73 -9.13 -12.57
CA THR A 63 -1.83 -8.63 -11.19
C THR A 63 -2.61 -7.34 -11.04
N THR A 64 -2.81 -6.61 -12.13
CA THR A 64 -3.41 -5.27 -12.11
C THR A 64 -4.24 -5.04 -13.36
N LEU A 65 -5.31 -4.26 -13.21
CA LEU A 65 -6.15 -3.80 -14.30
C LEU A 65 -5.44 -2.76 -15.18
N TRP A 66 -4.43 -2.09 -14.61
CA TRP A 66 -3.75 -0.90 -15.15
C TRP A 66 -2.34 -1.22 -15.66
N ASP A 67 -2.20 -2.17 -16.58
CA ASP A 67 -0.93 -2.43 -17.26
C ASP A 67 -0.94 -1.85 -18.68
N LEU A 68 -0.14 -0.78 -18.88
CA LEU A 68 0.04 -0.07 -20.15
C LEU A 68 0.44 -0.99 -21.32
N LYS A 69 1.03 -2.17 -21.05
CA LYS A 69 1.34 -3.14 -22.11
C LYS A 69 0.13 -3.97 -22.54
N ASN A 70 -0.83 -4.19 -21.64
CA ASN A 70 -2.01 -5.03 -21.86
C ASN A 70 -3.28 -4.19 -22.15
N GLU A 71 -3.27 -2.89 -21.86
CA GLU A 71 -4.39 -1.97 -22.18
C GLU A 71 -4.61 -1.78 -23.68
N ALA A 72 -3.56 -1.90 -24.50
CA ALA A 72 -3.69 -1.89 -25.96
C ALA A 72 -4.54 -3.06 -26.50
N GLU A 73 -4.68 -4.13 -25.71
CA GLU A 73 -5.44 -5.34 -26.00
C GLU A 73 -6.43 -5.66 -24.87
N MET A 74 -7.33 -4.74 -24.46
CA MET A 74 -8.50 -5.01 -23.57
C MET A 74 -8.38 -6.24 -22.63
N GLY A 75 -7.32 -6.31 -21.82
CA GLY A 75 -6.82 -7.59 -21.30
C GLY A 75 -7.80 -8.40 -20.44
N HIS A 76 -8.67 -7.73 -19.67
CA HIS A 76 -9.67 -8.40 -18.83
C HIS A 76 -10.75 -9.14 -19.64
N ILE A 77 -11.11 -8.63 -20.82
CA ILE A 77 -12.09 -9.27 -21.72
C ILE A 77 -11.42 -10.41 -22.50
N GLN A 78 -10.19 -10.20 -22.97
CA GLN A 78 -9.48 -11.21 -23.75
C GLN A 78 -9.11 -12.44 -22.89
N LEU A 79 -8.57 -12.23 -21.69
CA LEU A 79 -8.22 -13.32 -20.77
C LEU A 79 -9.42 -14.19 -20.41
N SER A 80 -10.57 -13.55 -20.15
CA SER A 80 -11.82 -14.27 -19.89
C SER A 80 -12.29 -15.06 -21.11
N ARG A 81 -12.26 -14.48 -22.32
CA ARG A 81 -12.70 -15.14 -23.55
C ARG A 81 -11.84 -16.34 -23.94
N GLU A 82 -10.54 -16.25 -23.68
CA GLU A 82 -9.57 -17.31 -23.97
C GLU A 82 -9.71 -18.50 -23.02
N ALA A 83 -10.28 -18.32 -21.83
CA ALA A 83 -10.50 -19.41 -20.89
C ALA A 83 -11.66 -20.31 -21.32
N ASP A 84 -11.57 -21.60 -21.01
CA ASP A 84 -12.68 -22.55 -21.03
C ASP A 84 -13.33 -22.65 -19.64
N LEU A 85 -12.56 -22.41 -18.57
CA LEU A 85 -13.02 -22.37 -17.17
C LEU A 85 -12.29 -21.27 -16.39
N VAL A 86 -13.03 -20.51 -15.58
CA VAL A 86 -12.45 -19.58 -14.58
C VAL A 86 -12.51 -20.24 -13.21
N VAL A 87 -11.38 -20.36 -12.53
CA VAL A 87 -11.27 -20.96 -11.20
C VAL A 87 -10.82 -19.91 -10.20
N VAL A 88 -11.59 -19.67 -9.14
CA VAL A 88 -11.21 -18.76 -8.03
C VAL A 88 -10.73 -19.61 -6.86
N CYS A 89 -9.41 -19.69 -6.66
CA CYS A 89 -8.79 -20.55 -5.66
C CYS A 89 -7.51 -19.92 -5.06
N PRO A 90 -7.51 -19.57 -3.75
CA PRO A 90 -8.65 -19.61 -2.84
C PRO A 90 -9.66 -18.50 -3.11
N ALA A 91 -10.95 -18.83 -3.06
CA ALA A 91 -12.04 -17.85 -3.00
C ALA A 91 -12.22 -17.38 -1.54
N THR A 92 -11.61 -16.25 -1.20
CA THR A 92 -11.76 -15.66 0.14
C THR A 92 -13.19 -15.15 0.35
N ALA A 93 -13.58 -14.92 1.61
CA ALA A 93 -14.89 -14.34 1.92
C ALA A 93 -15.10 -12.98 1.23
N ASP A 94 -14.05 -12.17 1.14
CA ASP A 94 -14.04 -10.88 0.43
C ASP A 94 -14.31 -11.06 -1.07
N LEU A 95 -13.57 -11.96 -1.75
CA LEU A 95 -13.81 -12.25 -3.16
C LEU A 95 -15.23 -12.76 -3.41
N MET A 96 -15.71 -13.69 -2.59
CA MET A 96 -17.08 -14.19 -2.72
C MET A 96 -18.13 -13.09 -2.51
N ALA A 97 -17.89 -12.16 -1.58
CA ALA A 97 -18.77 -11.02 -1.38
C ALA A 97 -18.79 -10.06 -2.58
N LYS A 98 -17.62 -9.76 -3.15
CA LYS A 98 -17.51 -8.93 -4.36
C LYS A 98 -18.17 -9.59 -5.57
N MET A 99 -17.93 -10.88 -5.77
CA MET A 99 -18.58 -11.66 -6.83
C MET A 99 -20.11 -11.63 -6.69
N ALA A 100 -20.62 -11.84 -5.47
CA ALA A 100 -22.06 -11.83 -5.22
C ALA A 100 -22.71 -10.46 -5.42
N ALA A 101 -21.98 -9.38 -5.08
CA ALA A 101 -22.44 -8.00 -5.22
C ALA A 101 -22.21 -7.38 -6.60
N GLY A 102 -21.44 -8.04 -7.48
CA GLY A 102 -21.06 -7.48 -8.78
C GLY A 102 -20.05 -6.33 -8.68
N ILE A 103 -19.20 -6.32 -7.65
CA ILE A 103 -18.12 -5.33 -7.51
C ILE A 103 -16.97 -5.73 -8.44
N ALA A 104 -16.50 -4.79 -9.26
CA ALA A 104 -15.41 -4.96 -10.23
C ALA A 104 -14.36 -3.85 -10.05
N ASP A 105 -13.62 -3.92 -8.94
CA ASP A 105 -12.66 -2.91 -8.48
C ASP A 105 -11.19 -3.30 -8.69
N ASP A 106 -10.92 -4.54 -9.11
CA ASP A 106 -9.59 -5.00 -9.52
C ASP A 106 -9.67 -5.92 -10.76
N LEU A 107 -8.52 -6.39 -11.27
CA LEU A 107 -8.49 -7.25 -12.46
C LEU A 107 -9.25 -8.56 -12.25
N ALA A 108 -9.12 -9.18 -11.07
CA ALA A 108 -9.73 -10.45 -10.76
C ALA A 108 -11.26 -10.34 -10.65
N THR A 109 -11.76 -9.31 -9.99
CA THR A 109 -13.21 -9.11 -9.86
C THR A 109 -13.84 -8.64 -11.17
N THR A 110 -13.11 -7.81 -11.94
CA THR A 110 -13.56 -7.37 -13.27
C THR A 110 -13.65 -8.51 -14.27
N LEU A 111 -12.65 -9.43 -14.32
CA LEU A 111 -12.70 -10.56 -15.24
C LEU A 111 -13.83 -11.54 -14.89
N ILE A 112 -14.10 -11.73 -13.59
CA ILE A 112 -15.20 -12.61 -13.16
C ILE A 112 -16.55 -12.01 -13.54
N LEU A 113 -16.70 -10.69 -13.41
CA LEU A 113 -17.94 -10.01 -13.81
C LEU A 113 -18.11 -10.00 -15.34
N ALA A 114 -17.01 -9.91 -16.09
CA ALA A 114 -17.04 -9.80 -17.55
C ALA A 114 -17.17 -11.15 -18.28
N THR A 115 -16.99 -12.28 -17.59
CA THR A 115 -16.91 -13.60 -18.23
C THR A 115 -18.26 -14.20 -18.58
N ASP A 116 -18.33 -14.84 -19.75
CA ASP A 116 -19.43 -15.72 -20.16
C ASP A 116 -19.08 -17.22 -19.99
N LYS A 117 -17.88 -17.51 -19.47
CA LYS A 117 -17.38 -18.87 -19.22
C LYS A 117 -17.87 -19.42 -17.88
N PRO A 118 -17.95 -20.76 -17.73
CA PRO A 118 -18.17 -21.38 -16.42
C PRO A 118 -17.19 -20.85 -15.37
N VAL A 119 -17.70 -20.61 -14.16
CA VAL A 119 -16.92 -20.14 -13.02
C VAL A 119 -17.02 -21.16 -11.89
N MET A 120 -15.86 -21.55 -11.37
CA MET A 120 -15.71 -22.39 -10.19
C MET A 120 -15.08 -21.57 -9.06
N ALA A 121 -15.69 -21.58 -7.87
CA ALA A 121 -15.14 -20.94 -6.68
C ALA A 121 -14.79 -21.99 -5.64
N VAL A 122 -13.57 -21.89 -5.07
CA VAL A 122 -13.06 -22.82 -4.07
C VAL A 122 -12.79 -22.07 -2.76
N PRO A 123 -13.78 -22.01 -1.85
CA PRO A 123 -13.71 -21.20 -0.63
C PRO A 123 -12.59 -21.65 0.31
N ALA A 124 -11.90 -20.68 0.91
CA ALA A 124 -10.98 -20.94 2.02
C ALA A 124 -10.95 -19.77 3.01
N MET A 125 -11.31 -20.05 4.26
CA MET A 125 -11.41 -19.05 5.32
C MET A 125 -11.55 -19.70 6.70
N ASN A 126 -11.46 -18.90 7.75
CA ASN A 126 -11.74 -19.35 9.11
C ASN A 126 -13.18 -19.89 9.25
N VAL A 127 -13.41 -20.86 10.14
CA VAL A 127 -14.72 -21.52 10.33
C VAL A 127 -15.83 -20.54 10.69
N ARG A 128 -15.55 -19.52 11.50
CA ARG A 128 -16.53 -18.48 11.85
C ARG A 128 -16.88 -17.62 10.65
N MET A 129 -15.90 -17.34 9.77
CA MET A 129 -16.16 -16.63 8.53
C MET A 129 -17.00 -17.47 7.57
N TRP A 130 -16.71 -18.77 7.43
CA TRP A 130 -17.50 -19.66 6.57
C TRP A 130 -18.95 -19.78 7.08
N GLN A 131 -19.12 -20.00 8.38
CA GLN A 131 -20.44 -20.15 9.01
C GLN A 131 -21.22 -18.84 9.12
N HIS A 132 -20.58 -17.69 8.87
CA HIS A 132 -21.23 -16.39 8.95
C HIS A 132 -22.38 -16.28 7.94
N GLU A 133 -23.53 -15.75 8.36
CA GLU A 133 -24.74 -15.68 7.53
C GLU A 133 -24.50 -14.93 6.22
N ALA A 134 -23.69 -13.87 6.24
CA ALA A 134 -23.33 -13.14 5.01
C ALA A 134 -22.56 -14.02 4.01
N THR A 135 -21.61 -14.83 4.48
CA THR A 135 -20.84 -15.73 3.62
C THR A 135 -21.71 -16.85 3.07
N GLN A 136 -22.54 -17.46 3.92
CA GLN A 136 -23.49 -18.49 3.49
C GLN A 136 -24.50 -17.94 2.48
N ARG A 137 -25.03 -16.72 2.70
CA ARG A 137 -25.90 -16.04 1.75
C ARG A 137 -25.19 -15.82 0.40
N ASN A 138 -23.95 -15.35 0.42
CA ASN A 138 -23.18 -15.13 -0.80
C ASN A 138 -22.88 -16.44 -1.53
N ALA A 139 -22.48 -17.50 -0.81
CA ALA A 139 -22.24 -18.82 -1.40
C ALA A 139 -23.51 -19.38 -2.06
N ASN A 140 -24.66 -19.27 -1.39
CA ASN A 140 -25.94 -19.71 -1.93
C ASN A 140 -26.37 -18.88 -3.14
N TRP A 141 -26.16 -17.55 -3.10
CA TRP A 141 -26.44 -16.67 -4.23
C TRP A 141 -25.56 -17.01 -5.44
N LEU A 142 -24.26 -17.23 -5.24
CA LEU A 142 -23.34 -17.63 -6.30
C LEU A 142 -23.75 -18.96 -6.94
N ARG A 143 -24.14 -19.96 -6.14
CA ARG A 143 -24.70 -21.22 -6.65
C ARG A 143 -25.97 -21.00 -7.48
N GLN A 144 -26.88 -20.14 -7.02
CA GLN A 144 -28.09 -19.78 -7.77
C GLN A 144 -27.79 -19.04 -9.07
N ALA A 145 -26.72 -18.23 -9.08
CA ALA A 145 -26.22 -17.52 -10.25
C ALA A 145 -25.43 -18.42 -11.22
N GLY A 146 -25.30 -19.73 -10.94
CA GLY A 146 -24.64 -20.69 -11.84
C GLY A 146 -23.14 -20.88 -11.60
N VAL A 147 -22.58 -20.29 -10.54
CA VAL A 147 -21.19 -20.55 -10.13
C VAL A 147 -21.08 -21.90 -9.44
N HIS A 148 -20.14 -22.74 -9.85
CA HIS A 148 -19.83 -23.99 -9.17
C HIS A 148 -19.04 -23.69 -7.89
N VAL A 149 -19.70 -23.67 -6.74
CA VAL A 149 -19.06 -23.39 -5.44
C VAL A 149 -18.76 -24.69 -4.71
N VAL A 150 -17.48 -25.06 -4.66
CA VAL A 150 -16.97 -26.23 -3.93
C VAL A 150 -17.16 -26.01 -2.44
N ASP A 151 -17.58 -27.03 -1.69
CA ASP A 151 -17.63 -26.94 -0.24
C ASP A 151 -16.22 -27.08 0.35
N PRO A 152 -15.85 -26.27 1.35
CA PRO A 152 -14.55 -26.37 1.99
C PRO A 152 -14.45 -27.63 2.86
N ASP A 153 -13.23 -28.14 3.01
CA ASP A 153 -12.93 -29.25 3.89
C ASP A 153 -13.18 -28.92 5.36
N ILE A 154 -13.46 -29.97 6.14
CA ILE A 154 -13.50 -29.93 7.60
C ILE A 154 -12.14 -30.38 8.13
N GLY A 155 -11.47 -29.52 8.89
CA GLY A 155 -10.19 -29.87 9.46
C GLY A 155 -9.64 -28.81 10.42
N PRO A 156 -8.42 -29.05 10.96
CA PRO A 156 -7.71 -28.05 11.75
C PRO A 156 -7.30 -26.86 10.86
N MET A 157 -7.42 -25.66 11.41
CA MET A 157 -7.08 -24.41 10.74
C MET A 157 -5.81 -23.78 11.32
N ALA A 158 -5.15 -22.91 10.54
CA ALA A 158 -3.95 -22.20 10.96
C ALA A 158 -4.14 -21.34 12.24
N CYS A 159 -5.38 -20.96 12.56
CA CYS A 159 -5.75 -20.22 13.76
C CYS A 159 -6.02 -21.10 15.00
N GLY A 160 -5.88 -22.42 14.89
CA GLY A 160 -6.11 -23.37 15.99
C GLY A 160 -7.57 -23.81 16.19
N GLU A 161 -8.49 -23.39 15.30
CA GLU A 161 -9.88 -23.84 15.30
C GLU A 161 -10.06 -25.10 14.43
N PHE A 162 -11.14 -25.86 14.67
CA PHE A 162 -11.51 -27.04 13.89
C PHE A 162 -12.92 -26.87 13.33
N GLY A 163 -13.10 -27.12 12.03
CA GLY A 163 -14.40 -27.03 11.39
C GLY A 163 -14.32 -26.84 9.88
N PRO A 164 -15.46 -26.59 9.22
CA PRO A 164 -15.51 -26.31 7.79
C PRO A 164 -14.86 -24.95 7.46
N GLY A 165 -14.12 -24.87 6.36
CA GLY A 165 -13.48 -23.63 5.88
C GLY A 165 -12.05 -23.83 5.38
N ARG A 166 -11.47 -25.02 5.60
CA ARG A 166 -10.16 -25.40 5.06
C ARG A 166 -10.26 -25.55 3.55
N LEU A 167 -9.29 -25.01 2.80
CA LEU A 167 -9.23 -25.23 1.35
C LEU A 167 -9.09 -26.74 1.10
N PRO A 168 -9.92 -27.33 0.21
CA PRO A 168 -9.73 -28.70 -0.24
C PRO A 168 -8.30 -28.95 -0.74
N GLU A 169 -7.85 -30.20 -0.70
CA GLU A 169 -6.53 -30.52 -1.23
C GLU A 169 -6.46 -30.25 -2.75
N PRO A 170 -5.32 -29.76 -3.28
CA PRO A 170 -5.15 -29.42 -4.69
C PRO A 170 -5.60 -30.51 -5.66
N GLU A 171 -5.45 -31.76 -5.29
CA GLU A 171 -5.85 -32.94 -6.06
C GLU A 171 -7.36 -33.06 -6.16
N ALA A 172 -8.08 -32.83 -5.06
CA ALA A 172 -9.54 -32.81 -5.08
C ALA A 172 -10.05 -31.65 -5.96
N ILE A 173 -9.40 -30.49 -5.88
CA ILE A 173 -9.73 -29.34 -6.74
C ILE A 173 -9.44 -29.66 -8.22
N TRP A 174 -8.33 -30.34 -8.51
CA TRP A 174 -8.00 -30.77 -9.87
C TRP A 174 -9.03 -31.75 -10.44
N LEU A 175 -9.49 -32.72 -9.65
CA LEU A 175 -10.53 -33.66 -10.08
C LEU A 175 -11.83 -32.95 -10.49
N GLU A 176 -12.26 -31.96 -9.71
CA GLU A 176 -13.43 -31.14 -10.04
C GLU A 176 -13.20 -30.28 -11.31
N ILE A 177 -12.00 -29.72 -11.48
CA ILE A 177 -11.63 -28.98 -12.71
C ILE A 177 -11.66 -29.89 -13.93
N ALA A 178 -11.08 -31.09 -13.80
CA ALA A 178 -11.02 -32.07 -14.88
C ALA A 178 -12.43 -32.53 -15.29
N ASP A 179 -13.33 -32.77 -14.33
CA ASP A 179 -14.73 -33.10 -14.59
C ASP A 179 -15.46 -31.97 -15.32
N LEU A 180 -15.29 -30.72 -14.87
CA LEU A 180 -15.89 -29.54 -15.52
C LEU A 180 -15.38 -29.29 -16.95
N LEU A 181 -14.16 -29.73 -17.26
CA LEU A 181 -13.51 -29.58 -18.56
C LEU A 181 -13.58 -30.84 -19.43
N ASP A 182 -14.20 -31.93 -18.96
CA ASP A 182 -14.23 -33.24 -19.62
C ASP A 182 -12.82 -33.76 -19.97
N LEU A 183 -11.88 -33.60 -19.03
CA LEU A 183 -10.49 -34.06 -19.14
C LEU A 183 -10.28 -35.36 -18.38
N ASP A 184 -9.37 -36.21 -18.88
CA ASP A 184 -8.84 -37.33 -18.10
C ASP A 184 -7.86 -36.77 -17.05
N PRO A 185 -8.14 -36.91 -15.74
CA PRO A 185 -7.28 -36.38 -14.69
C PRO A 185 -5.88 -37.03 -14.64
N GLY A 186 -5.66 -38.13 -15.37
CA GLY A 186 -4.43 -38.92 -15.39
C GLY A 186 -4.24 -39.78 -14.14
N ASP A 187 -3.25 -40.69 -14.14
CA ASP A 187 -2.83 -41.49 -12.98
C ASP A 187 -2.24 -40.56 -11.89
N VAL A 188 -3.10 -39.86 -11.15
CA VAL A 188 -2.75 -39.20 -9.90
C VAL A 188 -3.09 -40.21 -8.81
N ASP A 189 -2.13 -41.10 -8.49
CA ASP A 189 -2.32 -42.16 -7.50
C ASP A 189 -2.55 -41.55 -6.10
N PRO A 190 -3.73 -41.73 -5.48
CA PRO A 190 -4.02 -41.28 -4.12
C PRO A 190 -3.03 -41.80 -3.06
N ALA A 191 -2.29 -42.88 -3.36
CA ALA A 191 -1.31 -43.49 -2.45
C ALA A 191 0.08 -42.81 -2.50
N GLU A 192 0.52 -42.26 -3.63
CA GLU A 192 1.77 -41.45 -3.71
C GLU A 192 1.64 -40.11 -2.95
N ILE A 193 0.41 -39.70 -2.66
CA ILE A 193 0.04 -38.46 -1.96
C ILE A 193 0.21 -38.57 -0.44
N GLY A 194 0.14 -39.78 0.14
CA GLY A 194 0.34 -39.99 1.57
C GLY A 194 1.80 -39.81 2.03
N GLU A 195 2.77 -40.19 1.19
CA GLU A 195 4.20 -40.15 1.52
C GLU A 195 4.77 -38.71 1.59
N PHE A 196 4.15 -37.75 0.90
CA PHE A 196 4.55 -36.34 0.95
C PHE A 196 3.96 -35.56 2.15
N LEU A 197 2.86 -36.05 2.75
CA LEU A 197 2.20 -35.42 3.90
C LEU A 197 2.90 -35.69 5.23
N GLU A 198 3.57 -36.84 5.41
CA GLU A 198 4.38 -37.11 6.62
C GLU A 198 5.61 -36.19 6.75
N VAL A 199 6.03 -35.52 5.67
CA VAL A 199 7.21 -34.63 5.67
C VAL A 199 6.85 -33.17 5.99
N ALA A 200 5.56 -32.81 5.97
CA ALA A 200 5.11 -31.41 6.02
C ALA A 200 4.25 -31.03 7.25
N GLU A 201 3.90 -31.97 8.15
CA GLU A 201 3.28 -31.62 9.43
C GLU A 201 4.34 -31.29 10.49
N PRO A 202 4.44 -30.04 10.99
CA PRO A 202 5.19 -29.79 12.20
C PRO A 202 4.41 -30.34 13.39
N GLU A 203 4.94 -31.38 14.03
CA GLU A 203 4.54 -31.82 15.37
C GLU A 203 4.43 -30.62 16.33
N PRO A 204 3.43 -30.57 17.23
CA PRO A 204 3.20 -29.43 18.10
C PRO A 204 4.38 -29.26 19.07
N VAL A 205 5.11 -28.16 18.91
CA VAL A 205 6.25 -27.82 19.76
C VAL A 205 5.78 -27.55 21.19
N ALA A 206 6.10 -28.48 22.08
CA ALA A 206 6.00 -28.28 23.53
C ALA A 206 6.88 -27.09 23.97
N ARG A 207 6.31 -26.24 24.83
CA ARG A 207 6.96 -25.03 25.39
C ARG A 207 8.32 -25.36 26.03
N GLY A 208 9.40 -24.76 25.51
CA GLY A 208 10.67 -24.66 26.24
C GLY A 208 11.91 -24.31 25.41
N GLY A 209 12.31 -23.03 25.44
CA GLY A 209 13.72 -22.58 25.43
C GLY A 209 14.55 -22.60 24.13
N GLY A 210 14.93 -21.41 23.65
CA GLY A 210 16.19 -21.15 22.94
C GLY A 210 16.18 -21.20 21.40
N LEU A 211 16.16 -20.04 20.75
CA LEU A 211 16.26 -19.90 19.28
C LEU A 211 17.73 -19.79 18.85
N GLY A 212 18.28 -20.84 18.21
CA GLY A 212 19.62 -20.77 17.61
C GLY A 212 20.15 -21.98 16.83
N SER A 213 19.33 -22.93 16.37
CA SER A 213 19.88 -24.23 15.90
C SER A 213 19.32 -24.85 14.60
N LEU A 214 18.56 -24.15 13.75
CA LEU A 214 17.92 -24.79 12.58
C LEU A 214 18.16 -24.16 11.19
N LEU A 215 19.21 -23.33 11.02
CA LEU A 215 19.59 -22.79 9.69
C LEU A 215 21.00 -23.19 9.21
N SER A 216 21.66 -24.17 9.83
CA SER A 216 23.04 -24.55 9.52
C SER A 216 23.22 -25.87 8.75
N SER A 217 22.16 -26.53 8.25
CA SER A 217 22.29 -27.87 7.65
C SER A 217 22.14 -28.01 6.13
N LEU A 218 21.94 -26.95 5.34
CA LEU A 218 21.70 -27.09 3.88
C LEU A 218 22.51 -26.13 2.99
N ILE A 219 23.85 -26.23 3.05
CA ILE A 219 24.73 -25.76 1.96
C ILE A 219 25.82 -26.82 1.70
N PRO A 220 25.93 -27.39 0.49
CA PRO A 220 26.99 -28.35 0.17
C PRO A 220 28.35 -27.64 0.12
N ARG A 221 29.29 -28.09 0.96
CA ARG A 221 30.68 -27.62 0.95
C ARG A 221 31.48 -28.39 -0.10
N SER A 222 31.82 -27.74 -1.21
CA SER A 222 32.95 -28.16 -2.05
C SER A 222 33.59 -26.97 -2.77
N ALA A 223 34.57 -26.34 -2.11
CA ALA A 223 35.70 -25.67 -2.76
C ALA A 223 36.81 -25.51 -1.70
N ALA A 224 38.04 -25.85 -2.06
CA ALA A 224 39.20 -25.78 -1.17
C ALA A 224 39.48 -24.32 -0.75
N LYS A 225 39.76 -24.12 0.55
CA LYS A 225 40.10 -22.81 1.13
C LYS A 225 41.38 -22.26 0.51
N ARG A 226 41.30 -21.11 -0.16
CA ARG A 226 42.43 -20.24 -0.45
C ARG A 226 42.79 -19.41 0.78
N THR A 227 44.06 -19.11 0.97
CA THR A 227 44.58 -18.36 2.11
C THR A 227 44.54 -16.86 1.87
N GLN A 228 44.41 -16.08 2.95
CA GLN A 228 44.28 -14.63 2.93
C GLN A 228 45.45 -13.93 2.21
N ASP A 229 46.66 -14.50 2.32
CA ASP A 229 47.86 -14.01 1.63
C ASP A 229 47.78 -14.12 0.10
N GLU A 230 46.98 -15.05 -0.45
CA GLU A 230 46.77 -15.18 -1.91
C GLU A 230 45.82 -14.11 -2.46
N LEU A 231 44.93 -13.58 -1.61
CA LEU A 231 43.96 -12.54 -1.98
C LEU A 231 44.59 -11.15 -1.92
N GLU A 232 45.51 -10.91 -0.98
CA GLU A 232 46.19 -9.61 -0.85
C GLU A 232 47.25 -9.39 -1.96
N ALA A 233 47.89 -10.46 -2.46
CA ALA A 233 48.83 -10.35 -3.57
C ALA A 233 48.15 -9.93 -4.89
N GLN A 234 46.92 -10.40 -5.14
CA GLN A 234 46.18 -10.10 -6.36
C GLN A 234 45.64 -8.67 -6.38
N TRP A 235 45.31 -8.11 -5.21
CA TRP A 235 44.88 -6.71 -5.05
C TRP A 235 46.02 -5.70 -5.24
N SER A 236 47.28 -6.11 -5.06
CA SER A 236 48.44 -5.23 -5.20
C SER A 236 48.90 -5.04 -6.66
N GLU A 237 48.51 -5.94 -7.59
CA GLU A 237 48.93 -5.87 -9.00
C GLU A 237 47.95 -5.07 -9.89
N GLU A 238 46.68 -4.92 -9.50
CA GLU A 238 45.68 -4.17 -10.30
C GLU A 238 45.70 -2.65 -10.10
N GLN A 239 46.57 -2.12 -9.23
CA GLN A 239 46.61 -0.68 -8.90
C GLN A 239 47.74 0.12 -9.56
N SER A 240 48.45 -0.44 -10.56
CA SER A 240 49.47 0.32 -11.29
C SER A 240 49.17 0.43 -12.78
N SER A 241 49.20 1.69 -13.25
CA SER A 241 49.12 2.18 -14.64
C SER A 241 47.72 2.34 -15.26
N GLU A 242 47.20 3.56 -15.26
CA GLU A 242 47.18 4.45 -16.44
C GLU A 242 46.54 5.80 -16.06
N GLU A 243 47.30 6.90 -16.17
CA GLU A 243 46.78 8.27 -16.08
C GLU A 243 46.00 8.58 -17.37
N PRO A 244 44.79 9.20 -17.31
CA PRO A 244 44.06 9.54 -18.51
C PRO A 244 44.62 10.83 -19.15
N GLU A 245 44.81 10.78 -20.47
CA GLU A 245 45.15 11.95 -21.30
C GLU A 245 43.99 12.98 -21.36
N PRO A 246 44.27 14.28 -21.59
CA PRO A 246 43.24 15.30 -21.62
C PRO A 246 42.41 15.24 -22.92
N GLU A 247 41.08 15.21 -22.80
CA GLU A 247 40.13 15.22 -23.91
C GLU A 247 40.05 16.60 -24.61
N GLU A 248 40.00 16.60 -25.94
CA GLU A 248 39.79 17.79 -26.79
C GLU A 248 38.33 18.27 -26.74
N GLU A 249 38.12 19.60 -26.65
CA GLU A 249 36.81 20.24 -26.72
C GLU A 249 36.19 20.15 -28.12
N ILE A 250 34.98 19.59 -28.21
CA ILE A 250 34.15 19.63 -29.43
C ILE A 250 33.26 20.90 -29.37
N PRO A 251 33.22 21.77 -30.40
CA PRO A 251 32.45 23.00 -30.33
C PRO A 251 30.93 22.75 -30.42
N PHE A 252 30.18 23.48 -29.60
CA PHE A 252 28.72 23.52 -29.62
C PHE A 252 28.21 24.28 -30.86
N ASP A 253 27.36 23.64 -31.66
CA ASP A 253 26.64 24.24 -32.80
C ASP A 253 25.21 24.67 -32.38
N PRO A 254 24.88 25.97 -32.37
CA PRO A 254 23.60 26.48 -31.90
C PRO A 254 22.46 26.43 -32.92
N GLU A 255 22.62 25.82 -34.11
CA GLU A 255 21.58 25.84 -35.16
C GLU A 255 20.85 24.52 -35.45
N ALA A 256 20.90 23.51 -34.57
CA ALA A 256 20.01 22.35 -34.67
C ALA A 256 18.64 22.58 -33.99
N GLY A 257 17.94 23.64 -34.40
CA GLY A 257 16.58 23.97 -33.95
C GLY A 257 15.50 23.21 -34.73
N GLY A 258 15.03 22.09 -34.20
CA GLY A 258 13.87 21.35 -34.71
C GLY A 258 12.64 21.53 -33.81
N SER A 259 11.67 22.32 -34.27
CA SER A 259 10.42 22.65 -33.59
C SER A 259 9.54 21.42 -33.29
N LEU A 260 9.19 21.21 -32.01
CA LEU A 260 8.11 20.31 -31.58
C LEU A 260 7.21 21.04 -30.58
N LEU A 261 6.53 22.09 -31.06
CA LEU A 261 5.35 22.64 -30.39
C LEU A 261 4.11 22.03 -31.04
N ALA A 262 3.50 21.04 -30.38
CA ALA A 262 2.16 20.56 -30.72
C ALA A 262 1.11 21.53 -30.13
N GLY A 263 0.23 22.05 -30.99
CA GLY A 263 -0.82 23.00 -30.62
C GLY A 263 -1.93 22.36 -29.77
N LYS A 264 -2.44 23.14 -28.80
CA LYS A 264 -3.63 22.80 -28.00
C LYS A 264 -4.86 22.62 -28.91
N GLY A 265 -5.44 21.43 -28.91
CA GLY A 265 -6.75 21.17 -29.48
C GLY A 265 -7.86 21.80 -28.64
N SER A 266 -8.84 22.42 -29.30
CA SER A 266 -10.04 22.99 -28.70
C SER A 266 -11.03 21.87 -28.33
N ALA A 267 -11.12 21.52 -27.06
CA ALA A 267 -12.23 20.73 -26.53
C ALA A 267 -13.44 21.66 -26.28
N ALA A 268 -14.58 21.31 -26.87
CA ALA A 268 -15.84 22.01 -26.65
C ALA A 268 -16.33 21.79 -25.21
N ALA A 269 -16.73 22.88 -24.56
CA ALA A 269 -17.32 22.86 -23.23
C ALA A 269 -18.61 22.02 -23.21
N ALA A 270 -18.86 21.34 -22.09
CA ALA A 270 -20.14 20.73 -21.80
C ALA A 270 -21.28 21.78 -21.91
N PRO A 271 -22.49 21.38 -22.32
CA PRO A 271 -23.61 22.31 -22.39
C PRO A 271 -23.93 22.91 -21.01
N PRO A 272 -24.32 24.19 -20.93
CA PRO A 272 -24.59 24.84 -19.66
C PRO A 272 -25.77 24.14 -18.97
N THR A 273 -25.56 23.75 -17.71
CA THR A 273 -26.62 23.32 -16.82
C THR A 273 -27.66 24.43 -16.67
N ASP A 274 -28.93 24.06 -16.79
CA ASP A 274 -30.08 24.93 -16.66
C ASP A 274 -30.05 25.71 -15.33
N PRO A 275 -29.91 27.05 -15.34
CA PRO A 275 -29.90 27.87 -14.14
C PRO A 275 -31.23 27.88 -13.37
N GLU A 276 -32.33 27.37 -13.96
CA GLU A 276 -33.62 27.24 -13.28
C GLU A 276 -33.72 25.95 -12.45
N ALA A 277 -32.82 24.97 -12.64
CA ALA A 277 -32.81 23.72 -11.89
C ALA A 277 -32.26 23.84 -10.45
N THR A 278 -31.74 25.01 -10.05
CA THR A 278 -31.10 25.23 -8.73
C THR A 278 -31.76 26.31 -7.87
N ASN A 279 -32.96 26.81 -8.21
CA ASN A 279 -33.68 27.78 -7.37
C ASN A 279 -34.66 27.11 -6.38
N HIS A 280 -34.15 26.64 -5.25
CA HIS A 280 -34.95 26.46 -4.02
C HIS A 280 -34.79 27.65 -3.05
N MET A 281 -34.64 28.86 -3.59
CA MET A 281 -34.73 30.08 -2.79
C MET A 281 -36.14 30.65 -2.94
N ALA A 282 -36.95 30.46 -1.90
CA ALA A 282 -38.29 31.00 -1.78
C ALA A 282 -38.27 32.52 -2.05
N GLY A 283 -38.99 32.94 -3.09
CA GLY A 283 -39.25 34.35 -3.35
C GLY A 283 -40.03 34.96 -2.19
N LYS A 284 -39.62 36.16 -1.74
CA LYS A 284 -40.38 36.98 -0.79
C LYS A 284 -41.76 37.31 -1.39
N GLY A 285 -42.77 36.49 -1.07
CA GLY A 285 -44.16 36.74 -1.44
C GLY A 285 -44.98 35.53 -1.93
N GLY A 286 -44.42 34.31 -1.99
CA GLY A 286 -45.20 33.10 -2.26
C GLY A 286 -45.79 32.51 -0.99
N ALA A 287 -47.09 32.22 -0.97
CA ALA A 287 -47.73 31.50 0.13
C ALA A 287 -47.11 30.11 0.33
N GLU A 288 -46.96 29.67 1.58
CA GLU A 288 -46.45 28.34 1.91
C GLU A 288 -47.31 27.25 1.26
N PRO A 289 -46.69 26.16 0.76
CA PRO A 289 -47.43 25.05 0.19
C PRO A 289 -48.33 24.42 1.27
N GLU A 290 -49.62 24.29 0.97
CA GLU A 290 -50.56 23.64 1.88
C GLU A 290 -50.33 22.11 1.92
N PRO A 291 -50.50 21.47 3.09
CA PRO A 291 -50.37 20.01 3.22
C PRO A 291 -51.42 19.27 2.41
N ILE A 292 -51.04 18.12 1.85
CA ILE A 292 -51.96 17.19 1.20
C ILE A 292 -52.63 16.34 2.29
N ASP A 293 -53.94 16.13 2.20
CA ASP A 293 -54.72 15.32 3.14
C ASP A 293 -54.14 13.88 3.24
N GLY A 294 -53.58 13.54 4.40
CA GLY A 294 -53.10 12.18 4.72
C GLY A 294 -51.65 12.07 5.21
N ASP A 295 -50.85 13.14 5.17
CA ASP A 295 -49.48 13.11 5.69
C ASP A 295 -49.46 13.30 7.22
N GLU A 296 -48.80 12.38 7.94
CA GLU A 296 -48.40 12.61 9.34
C GLU A 296 -47.33 13.69 9.35
N GLN A 297 -47.68 14.88 9.86
CA GLN A 297 -46.72 15.99 9.93
C GLN A 297 -45.56 15.66 10.88
N PRO A 298 -44.31 16.01 10.51
CA PRO A 298 -43.22 16.00 11.48
C PRO A 298 -43.52 17.01 12.58
N VAL A 299 -43.34 16.59 13.83
CA VAL A 299 -43.51 17.41 15.02
C VAL A 299 -42.62 18.64 14.91
N SER A 300 -43.22 19.83 14.88
CA SER A 300 -42.47 21.09 14.89
C SER A 300 -41.75 21.24 16.24
N VAL A 301 -40.42 21.10 16.24
CA VAL A 301 -39.61 21.38 17.43
C VAL A 301 -39.34 22.89 17.44
N GLY A 302 -40.09 23.63 18.24
CA GLY A 302 -39.92 25.07 18.39
C GLY A 302 -38.57 25.38 19.05
N ILE A 303 -37.77 26.23 18.40
CA ILE A 303 -36.66 26.91 19.07
C ILE A 303 -37.31 27.98 19.96
N GLY A 304 -37.23 27.79 21.28
CA GLY A 304 -37.73 28.77 22.24
C GLY A 304 -36.83 30.01 22.28
N ASP A 305 -37.46 31.18 22.20
CA ASP A 305 -36.82 32.49 22.38
C ASP A 305 -36.20 32.64 23.78
N GLU A 306 -35.17 33.50 23.87
CA GLU A 306 -34.32 33.81 25.04
C GLU A 306 -35.02 34.44 26.26
N ASN A 307 -36.34 34.30 26.45
CA ASN A 307 -36.99 34.78 27.66
C ASN A 307 -37.79 33.67 28.33
N GLY A 308 -37.20 33.16 29.42
CA GLY A 308 -37.63 31.98 30.16
C GLY A 308 -39.13 31.82 30.34
N SER A 309 -39.61 30.66 29.93
CA SER A 309 -40.84 30.06 30.43
C SER A 309 -40.55 28.63 30.86
N GLN A 310 -41.03 28.29 32.05
CA GLN A 310 -40.95 26.98 32.67
C GLN A 310 -41.91 26.03 31.92
N ASP A 311 -41.39 25.23 31.00
CA ASP A 311 -42.06 24.00 30.60
C ASP A 311 -41.02 22.88 30.55
N GLY A 312 -41.31 21.79 31.26
CA GLY A 312 -40.39 20.69 31.56
C GLY A 312 -40.08 19.78 30.36
N HIS A 313 -39.62 20.35 29.26
CA HIS A 313 -39.05 19.61 28.14
C HIS A 313 -37.53 19.56 28.32
N THR A 314 -37.02 18.36 28.60
CA THR A 314 -35.59 18.05 28.54
C THR A 314 -35.08 18.38 27.14
N ASN A 315 -34.06 19.23 27.04
CA ASN A 315 -33.40 19.53 25.78
C ASN A 315 -32.88 18.20 25.19
N PRO A 316 -33.22 17.82 23.94
CA PRO A 316 -32.75 16.59 23.32
C PRO A 316 -31.22 16.50 23.21
N LEU A 317 -30.52 17.61 23.46
CA LEU A 317 -29.07 17.75 23.43
C LEU A 317 -28.42 17.62 24.82
N ASP A 318 -29.19 17.52 25.90
CA ASP A 318 -28.64 17.32 27.25
C ASP A 318 -27.97 15.95 27.33
N GLY A 319 -26.64 15.93 27.50
CA GLY A 319 -25.83 14.71 27.61
C GLY A 319 -25.12 14.28 26.31
N GLN A 320 -25.21 15.07 25.24
CA GLN A 320 -24.29 14.92 24.11
C GLN A 320 -22.93 15.54 24.50
N PRO A 321 -21.79 14.95 24.09
CA PRO A 321 -20.49 15.59 24.29
C PRO A 321 -20.54 16.98 23.65
N ASP A 322 -20.08 17.99 24.38
CA ASP A 322 -20.00 19.38 23.89
C ASP A 322 -19.46 19.36 22.45
N PHE A 323 -20.18 20.02 21.55
CA PHE A 323 -19.68 20.30 20.21
C PHE A 323 -18.25 20.81 20.33
N GLU A 324 -17.36 20.21 19.53
CA GLU A 324 -15.92 20.48 19.50
C GLU A 324 -15.60 21.93 19.87
N GLN A 325 -14.69 22.12 20.85
CA GLN A 325 -14.19 23.44 21.25
C GLN A 325 -14.06 24.36 20.02
N GLU A 326 -14.59 25.58 20.12
CA GLU A 326 -14.52 26.56 19.04
C GLU A 326 -13.10 26.57 18.44
N PRO A 327 -12.93 26.63 17.11
CA PRO A 327 -11.63 26.44 16.46
C PRO A 327 -10.47 27.22 17.09
N GLU A 328 -10.76 28.41 17.63
CA GLU A 328 -9.83 29.31 18.30
C GLU A 328 -9.22 28.75 19.61
N HIS A 329 -9.87 27.79 20.24
CA HIS A 329 -9.41 27.14 21.47
C HIS A 329 -8.62 25.86 21.22
N ARG A 330 -8.44 25.47 19.95
CA ARG A 330 -7.66 24.28 19.61
C ARG A 330 -6.16 24.57 19.77
N PRO A 331 -5.36 23.60 20.24
CA PRO A 331 -4.01 23.85 20.75
C PRO A 331 -2.99 24.29 19.68
N LEU A 332 -3.26 24.07 18.39
CA LEU A 332 -2.43 24.55 17.28
C LEU A 332 -3.13 25.61 16.41
N PHE A 333 -4.22 26.21 16.89
CA PHE A 333 -4.91 27.26 16.15
C PHE A 333 -3.96 28.41 15.77
N GLY A 334 -4.02 28.85 14.51
CA GLY A 334 -3.17 29.91 13.98
C GLY A 334 -1.72 29.49 13.67
N ARG A 335 -1.30 28.26 13.98
CA ARG A 335 0.05 27.74 13.67
C ARG A 335 0.11 27.11 12.28
N HIS A 336 1.26 27.24 11.63
CA HIS A 336 1.59 26.54 10.39
C HIS A 336 2.45 25.30 10.66
N VAL A 337 1.94 24.13 10.27
CA VAL A 337 2.67 22.85 10.35
C VAL A 337 2.98 22.33 8.95
N LEU A 338 4.27 22.23 8.63
CA LEU A 338 4.76 21.67 7.37
C LEU A 338 5.17 20.21 7.56
N ILE A 339 4.62 19.29 6.78
CA ILE A 339 4.85 17.84 6.94
C ILE A 339 5.34 17.26 5.62
N THR A 340 6.35 16.38 5.66
CA THR A 340 6.69 15.53 4.51
C THR A 340 6.24 14.10 4.77
N ALA A 341 5.69 13.42 3.76
CA ALA A 341 5.25 12.03 3.87
C ALA A 341 5.51 11.22 2.60
N GLY A 342 5.50 9.89 2.72
CA GLY A 342 5.63 8.97 1.59
C GLY A 342 7.08 8.66 1.17
N PRO A 343 7.26 7.80 0.15
CA PRO A 343 8.56 7.49 -0.44
C PRO A 343 8.95 8.56 -1.47
N THR A 344 10.22 8.67 -1.85
CA THR A 344 10.61 9.33 -3.11
C THR A 344 10.93 8.30 -4.19
N ARG A 345 10.73 8.67 -5.46
CA ARG A 345 11.05 7.87 -6.65
C ARG A 345 12.13 8.61 -7.45
N GLU A 346 13.33 8.07 -7.45
CA GLU A 346 14.47 8.65 -8.15
C GLU A 346 14.62 8.01 -9.53
N PRO A 347 14.32 8.72 -10.63
CA PRO A 347 14.28 8.13 -11.96
C PRO A 347 15.67 7.66 -12.40
N ILE A 348 15.70 6.50 -13.05
CA ILE A 348 16.86 5.96 -13.78
C ILE A 348 16.65 6.22 -15.29
N ASP A 349 15.43 5.90 -15.75
CA ASP A 349 14.92 6.13 -17.10
C ASP A 349 13.40 6.39 -16.99
N PRO A 350 12.65 6.65 -18.08
CA PRO A 350 11.21 6.96 -18.00
C PRO A 350 10.33 5.81 -17.47
N VAL A 351 10.91 4.62 -17.27
CA VAL A 351 10.20 3.39 -16.86
C VAL A 351 10.67 2.89 -15.50
N ARG A 352 11.88 3.24 -15.07
CA ARG A 352 12.53 2.69 -13.88
C ARG A 352 12.96 3.79 -12.92
N TYR A 353 12.85 3.50 -11.63
CA TYR A 353 13.28 4.40 -10.56
C TYR A 353 13.83 3.61 -9.37
N ILE A 354 14.56 4.30 -8.49
CA ILE A 354 14.95 3.84 -7.17
C ILE A 354 13.94 4.40 -6.17
N ALA A 355 13.42 3.56 -5.28
CA ALA A 355 12.51 3.99 -4.23
C ALA A 355 12.66 3.12 -2.97
N ASN A 356 12.05 3.57 -1.88
CA ASN A 356 11.90 2.81 -0.65
C ASN A 356 10.45 2.33 -0.46
N ARG A 357 10.24 1.48 0.56
CA ARG A 357 8.96 0.79 0.82
C ARG A 357 8.00 1.58 1.71
N SER A 358 8.21 2.89 1.89
CA SER A 358 7.33 3.68 2.76
C SER A 358 5.91 3.72 2.22
N SER A 359 4.93 3.45 3.07
CA SER A 359 3.50 3.57 2.75
C SER A 359 2.97 5.01 2.88
N GLY A 360 3.74 5.92 3.49
CA GLY A 360 3.29 7.28 3.80
C GLY A 360 2.26 7.41 4.94
N LYS A 361 1.62 6.32 5.36
CA LYS A 361 0.52 6.30 6.36
C LYS A 361 0.81 7.14 7.61
N GLN A 362 2.00 7.01 8.21
CA GLN A 362 2.35 7.74 9.43
C GLN A 362 2.34 9.27 9.24
N GLY A 363 2.88 9.76 8.11
CA GLY A 363 2.91 11.20 7.83
C GLY A 363 1.51 11.75 7.55
N PHE A 364 0.65 10.97 6.90
CA PHE A 364 -0.76 11.34 6.67
C PHE A 364 -1.56 11.37 7.98
N ALA A 365 -1.36 10.41 8.87
CA ALA A 365 -1.96 10.41 10.20
C ALA A 365 -1.53 11.63 11.03
N ILE A 366 -0.24 12.00 10.98
CA ILE A 366 0.28 13.21 11.63
C ILE A 366 -0.35 14.48 11.02
N ALA A 367 -0.53 14.53 9.71
CA ALA A 367 -1.19 15.65 9.04
C ALA A 367 -2.66 15.79 9.45
N ALA A 368 -3.39 14.68 9.52
CA ALA A 368 -4.76 14.66 10.00
C ALA A 368 -4.85 15.13 11.47
N ALA A 369 -3.97 14.63 12.34
CA ALA A 369 -3.92 15.03 13.75
C ALA A 369 -3.57 16.52 13.93
N ALA A 370 -2.64 17.05 13.14
CA ALA A 370 -2.28 18.48 13.17
C ALA A 370 -3.46 19.37 12.72
N ALA A 371 -4.17 18.99 11.66
CA ALA A 371 -5.35 19.71 11.19
C ALA A 371 -6.49 19.66 12.21
N ALA A 372 -6.73 18.49 12.82
CA ALA A 372 -7.72 18.34 13.89
C ALA A 372 -7.39 19.23 15.10
N ALA A 373 -6.10 19.39 15.43
CA ALA A 373 -5.62 20.30 16.46
C ALA A 373 -5.67 21.80 16.09
N GLY A 374 -6.20 22.15 14.91
CA GLY A 374 -6.44 23.54 14.49
C GLY A 374 -5.32 24.18 13.67
N ALA A 375 -4.25 23.44 13.32
CA ALA A 375 -3.16 23.98 12.52
C ALA A 375 -3.58 24.20 11.06
N ARG A 376 -2.98 25.21 10.41
CA ARG A 376 -2.87 25.23 8.95
C ARG A 376 -1.79 24.22 8.55
N VAL A 377 -2.16 23.19 7.79
CA VAL A 377 -1.24 22.09 7.46
C VAL A 377 -0.87 22.10 5.98
N THR A 378 0.43 22.12 5.70
CA THR A 378 0.97 21.84 4.35
C THR A 378 1.59 20.45 4.34
N LEU A 379 1.11 19.54 3.50
CA LEU A 379 1.61 18.18 3.36
C LEU A 379 2.33 17.99 2.02
N VAL A 380 3.66 17.90 2.03
CA VAL A 380 4.47 17.53 0.86
C VAL A 380 4.56 16.01 0.78
N ALA A 381 3.80 15.42 -0.14
CA ALA A 381 3.63 13.98 -0.27
C ALA A 381 4.42 13.44 -1.46
N GLY A 382 5.29 12.47 -1.20
CA GLY A 382 5.83 11.58 -2.23
C GLY A 382 4.77 10.62 -2.78
N PRO A 383 5.08 9.78 -3.80
CA PRO A 383 4.07 9.03 -4.53
C PRO A 383 3.35 7.96 -3.66
N VAL A 384 2.11 8.26 -3.26
CA VAL A 384 1.21 7.39 -2.49
C VAL A 384 -0.26 7.54 -2.92
N PHE A 385 -1.05 6.49 -2.73
CA PHE A 385 -2.50 6.46 -3.03
C PHE A 385 -3.36 6.66 -1.77
N LEU A 386 -2.93 7.55 -0.87
CA LEU A 386 -3.69 7.91 0.33
C LEU A 386 -4.56 9.13 0.05
N GLU A 387 -5.78 9.15 0.61
CA GLU A 387 -6.65 10.31 0.56
C GLU A 387 -6.07 11.47 1.37
N THR A 388 -6.25 12.69 0.89
CA THR A 388 -5.81 13.89 1.61
C THR A 388 -6.74 14.13 2.80
N PRO A 389 -6.24 14.21 4.04
CA PRO A 389 -7.08 14.48 5.19
C PRO A 389 -7.79 15.84 5.09
N HIS A 390 -8.96 15.96 5.72
CA HIS A 390 -9.68 17.23 5.78
C HIS A 390 -8.84 18.33 6.43
N GLY A 391 -8.87 19.53 5.85
CA GLY A 391 -8.12 20.69 6.35
C GLY A 391 -6.61 20.67 6.05
N VAL A 392 -6.14 19.76 5.18
CA VAL A 392 -4.73 19.65 4.78
C VAL A 392 -4.53 20.08 3.32
N ASP A 393 -3.59 21.00 3.10
CA ASP A 393 -3.14 21.41 1.77
C ASP A 393 -2.01 20.47 1.29
N ARG A 394 -2.32 19.57 0.35
CA ARG A 394 -1.36 18.59 -0.19
C ARG A 394 -0.61 19.11 -1.42
N ILE A 395 0.70 18.85 -1.45
CA ILE A 395 1.59 19.08 -2.59
C ILE A 395 2.22 17.74 -2.99
N ASP A 396 1.90 17.25 -4.18
CA ASP A 396 2.49 16.02 -4.71
C ASP A 396 3.86 16.28 -5.34
N VAL A 397 4.82 15.41 -5.00
CA VAL A 397 6.18 15.39 -5.55
C VAL A 397 6.59 13.97 -5.87
N GLU A 398 7.52 13.78 -6.80
CA GLU A 398 8.04 12.44 -7.11
C GLU A 398 9.42 12.22 -6.51
N SER A 399 10.34 13.17 -6.70
CA SER A 399 11.76 13.02 -6.35
C SER A 399 12.14 13.72 -5.04
N ALA A 400 13.26 13.32 -4.44
CA ALA A 400 13.83 13.99 -3.27
C ALA A 400 14.15 15.48 -3.54
N ARG A 401 14.52 15.82 -4.77
CA ARG A 401 14.82 17.20 -5.18
C ARG A 401 13.57 18.06 -5.26
N GLU A 402 12.48 17.53 -5.82
CA GLU A 402 11.19 18.20 -5.83
C GLU A 402 10.65 18.38 -4.41
N MET A 403 10.76 17.33 -3.58
CA MET A 403 10.39 17.42 -2.16
C MET A 403 11.18 18.51 -1.44
N ALA A 404 12.49 18.59 -1.68
CA ALA A 404 13.34 19.65 -1.10
C ALA A 404 12.91 21.05 -1.55
N ALA A 405 12.56 21.21 -2.84
CA ALA A 405 12.09 22.47 -3.39
C ALA A 405 10.72 22.88 -2.80
N ALA A 406 9.79 21.92 -2.68
CA ALA A 406 8.47 22.15 -2.09
C ALA A 406 8.56 22.51 -0.60
N VAL A 407 9.42 21.83 0.17
CA VAL A 407 9.69 22.20 1.57
C VAL A 407 10.23 23.62 1.65
N LYS A 408 11.25 23.96 0.84
CA LYS A 408 11.83 25.31 0.83
C LYS A 408 10.81 26.39 0.47
N GLY A 409 9.92 26.11 -0.49
CA GLY A 409 8.90 27.04 -0.95
C GLY A 409 7.79 27.31 0.06
N ASN A 410 7.62 26.43 1.04
CA ASN A 410 6.59 26.54 2.08
C ASN A 410 7.15 26.89 3.46
N LEU A 411 8.42 27.28 3.55
CA LEU A 411 8.98 27.93 4.74
C LEU A 411 8.79 29.45 4.64
N PRO A 412 8.53 30.17 5.76
CA PRO A 412 8.58 29.68 7.14
C PRO A 412 7.32 28.91 7.59
N ALA A 413 7.52 28.01 8.55
CA ALA A 413 6.48 27.32 9.30
C ALA A 413 6.81 27.36 10.79
N ASP A 414 5.83 27.29 11.67
CA ASP A 414 6.06 27.19 13.12
C ASP A 414 6.70 25.83 13.46
N VAL A 415 6.20 24.77 12.81
CA VAL A 415 6.68 23.40 12.97
C VAL A 415 6.95 22.80 11.60
N ALA A 416 8.07 22.07 11.47
CA ALA A 416 8.21 21.13 10.37
C ALA A 416 8.51 19.71 10.85
N ILE A 417 7.76 18.75 10.31
CA ILE A 417 7.83 17.33 10.65
C ILE A 417 8.25 16.54 9.41
N MET A 418 9.51 16.10 9.38
CA MET A 418 10.09 15.40 8.24
C MET A 418 9.95 13.89 8.39
N VAL A 419 8.78 13.37 7.99
CA VAL A 419 8.41 11.94 8.11
C VAL A 419 8.69 11.16 6.84
N ALA A 420 8.81 11.83 5.69
CA ALA A 420 9.02 11.18 4.40
C ALA A 420 10.27 10.29 4.42
N ALA A 421 10.14 9.13 3.77
CA ALA A 421 11.28 8.29 3.48
C ALA A 421 11.93 8.81 2.20
N VAL A 422 12.91 9.69 2.37
CA VAL A 422 13.67 10.28 1.26
C VAL A 422 14.80 9.33 0.87
N SER A 423 14.93 9.03 -0.42
CA SER A 423 16.03 8.19 -0.91
C SER A 423 17.37 8.92 -0.80
N ASP A 424 18.35 8.31 -0.13
CA ASP A 424 19.68 8.90 0.08
C ASP A 424 20.48 9.06 -1.22
N TRP A 425 20.21 8.20 -2.22
CA TRP A 425 20.89 8.19 -3.52
C TRP A 425 19.90 8.31 -4.67
N ARG A 426 20.37 8.87 -5.78
CA ARG A 426 19.71 8.89 -7.09
C ARG A 426 20.68 8.47 -8.18
N SER A 427 20.16 8.16 -9.37
CA SER A 427 21.02 8.04 -10.56
C SER A 427 21.74 9.36 -10.82
N LYS A 428 23.04 9.29 -11.12
CA LYS A 428 23.85 10.44 -11.55
C LYS A 428 23.34 10.99 -12.88
N ASP A 429 23.11 10.08 -13.82
CA ASP A 429 22.61 10.36 -15.16
C ASP A 429 21.21 9.77 -15.31
N VAL A 430 20.23 10.57 -15.73
CA VAL A 430 18.87 10.12 -16.02
C VAL A 430 18.72 10.00 -17.52
N SER A 431 18.48 8.79 -18.01
CA SER A 431 18.28 8.57 -19.45
C SER A 431 16.91 9.11 -19.87
N GLY A 432 16.85 9.90 -20.94
CA GLY A 432 15.57 10.35 -21.52
C GLY A 432 14.81 9.24 -22.27
N GLU A 433 15.48 8.13 -22.54
CA GLU A 433 14.89 6.94 -23.16
C GLU A 433 15.05 5.71 -22.26
N LYS A 434 14.14 4.74 -22.40
CA LYS A 434 14.25 3.45 -21.72
C LYS A 434 15.60 2.79 -22.06
N ILE A 435 16.41 2.50 -21.04
CA ILE A 435 17.71 1.86 -21.22
C ILE A 435 17.49 0.46 -21.82
N LYS A 436 17.95 0.28 -23.06
CA LYS A 436 17.87 -0.98 -23.81
C LYS A 436 18.94 -1.96 -23.33
N LYS A 437 18.61 -3.25 -23.35
CA LYS A 437 19.61 -4.31 -23.13
C LYS A 437 20.64 -4.25 -24.27
N ARG A 438 21.91 -4.02 -23.97
CA ARG A 438 23.03 -4.12 -24.91
C ARG A 438 23.99 -5.20 -24.39
N GLY A 439 24.21 -6.27 -25.15
CA GLY A 439 25.14 -7.35 -24.78
C GLY A 439 24.66 -8.25 -23.63
N SER A 440 25.60 -9.02 -23.07
CA SER A 440 25.37 -10.03 -22.03
C SER A 440 25.34 -9.47 -20.59
N ALA A 441 25.76 -8.23 -20.35
CA ALA A 441 25.83 -7.62 -19.02
C ALA A 441 25.02 -6.31 -18.94
N PRO A 442 24.29 -6.05 -17.83
CA PRO A 442 23.57 -4.80 -17.64
C PRO A 442 24.54 -3.62 -17.47
N PRO A 443 24.18 -2.40 -17.95
CA PRO A 443 24.99 -1.21 -17.75
C PRO A 443 25.08 -0.87 -16.25
N ALA A 444 26.25 -0.39 -15.82
CA ALA A 444 26.46 0.06 -14.45
C ALA A 444 25.61 1.31 -14.15
N LEU A 445 24.91 1.31 -13.03
CA LEU A 445 24.13 2.45 -12.55
C LEU A 445 25.00 3.30 -11.62
N MET A 446 25.46 4.46 -12.09
CA MET A 446 26.22 5.39 -11.25
C MET A 446 25.28 6.17 -10.34
N LEU A 447 25.54 6.12 -9.03
CA LEU A 447 24.74 6.81 -8.03
C LEU A 447 25.41 8.10 -7.53
N THR A 448 24.59 9.06 -7.13
CA THR A 448 25.01 10.31 -6.48
C THR A 448 24.05 10.64 -5.34
N GLU A 449 24.52 11.33 -4.30
CA GLU A 449 23.73 11.64 -3.11
C GLU A 449 22.64 12.67 -3.38
N ASN A 450 21.49 12.46 -2.74
CA ASN A 450 20.37 13.38 -2.71
C ASN A 450 20.52 14.48 -1.65
N PRO A 451 19.80 15.61 -1.81
CA PRO A 451 19.82 16.67 -0.82
C PRO A 451 19.26 16.18 0.52
N ASP A 452 19.97 16.48 1.60
CA ASP A 452 19.53 16.21 2.96
C ASP A 452 18.53 17.29 3.40
N ILE A 453 17.23 17.06 3.10
CA ILE A 453 16.15 18.03 3.35
C ILE A 453 16.12 18.46 4.82
N LEU A 454 16.31 17.49 5.73
CA LEU A 454 16.28 17.73 7.17
C LEU A 454 17.42 18.65 7.62
N ALA A 455 18.67 18.33 7.24
CA ALA A 455 19.82 19.16 7.60
C ALA A 455 19.80 20.53 6.91
N THR A 456 19.34 20.58 5.65
CA THR A 456 19.23 21.84 4.90
C THR A 456 18.18 22.76 5.53
N THR A 457 17.06 22.21 6.01
CA THR A 457 16.04 22.97 6.75
C THR A 457 16.57 23.45 8.10
N ALA A 458 17.32 22.61 8.81
CA ALA A 458 17.94 22.95 10.09
C ALA A 458 18.97 24.10 9.98
N ALA A 459 19.72 24.15 8.88
CA ALA A 459 20.72 25.18 8.62
C ALA A 459 20.16 26.42 7.88
N GLY A 460 18.89 26.40 7.47
CA GLY A 460 18.27 27.46 6.68
C GLY A 460 17.90 28.70 7.51
N GLY A 461 17.86 29.87 6.85
CA GLY A 461 17.48 31.13 7.51
C GLY A 461 16.00 31.22 7.94
N ASN A 462 15.12 30.44 7.30
CA ASN A 462 13.70 30.32 7.64
C ASN A 462 13.41 29.02 8.41
N ARG A 463 14.35 28.61 9.29
CA ARG A 463 14.20 27.41 10.11
C ARG A 463 12.93 27.50 10.97
N PRO A 464 12.09 26.46 11.02
CA PRO A 464 10.96 26.41 11.94
C PRO A 464 11.38 26.53 13.41
N SER A 465 10.47 27.00 14.26
CA SER A 465 10.68 27.03 15.71
C SER A 465 10.90 25.63 16.27
N LEU A 466 10.13 24.65 15.76
CA LEU A 466 10.29 23.24 16.08
C LEU A 466 10.54 22.41 14.81
N LEU A 467 11.72 21.78 14.71
CA LEU A 467 12.07 20.90 13.61
C LEU A 467 12.23 19.46 14.09
N ILE A 468 11.39 18.58 13.53
CA ILE A 468 11.27 17.17 13.92
C ILE A 468 11.70 16.29 12.75
N GLY A 469 12.63 15.36 13.00
CA GLY A 469 13.03 14.33 12.04
C GLY A 469 12.54 12.94 12.46
N PHE A 470 12.39 12.04 11.49
CA PHE A 470 12.08 10.63 11.75
C PHE A 470 13.28 9.71 11.53
N ALA A 471 13.30 8.60 12.27
CA ALA A 471 14.27 7.52 12.09
C ALA A 471 13.58 6.17 12.19
N ALA A 472 13.98 5.25 11.32
CA ALA A 472 13.63 3.84 11.42
C ALA A 472 14.91 3.09 11.76
N GLU A 473 14.94 2.41 12.90
CA GLU A 473 16.12 1.74 13.44
C GLU A 473 15.76 0.29 13.79
N THR A 474 16.64 -0.66 13.49
CA THR A 474 16.45 -2.09 13.83
C THR A 474 17.16 -2.48 15.13
N GLN A 475 18.15 -1.71 15.56
CA GLN A 475 18.95 -1.95 16.77
C GLN A 475 19.36 -0.59 17.35
N ASP A 476 19.63 -0.55 18.65
CA ASP A 476 20.17 0.63 19.35
C ASP A 476 19.42 1.95 19.06
N VAL A 477 18.09 1.86 18.95
CA VAL A 477 17.16 2.91 18.48
C VAL A 477 17.46 4.27 19.13
N VAL A 478 17.64 4.30 20.45
CA VAL A 478 17.85 5.53 21.21
C VAL A 478 19.21 6.17 20.94
N GLU A 479 20.29 5.38 20.86
CA GLU A 479 21.64 5.92 20.65
C GLU A 479 21.84 6.40 19.21
N ASN A 480 21.26 5.70 18.23
CA ASN A 480 21.23 6.14 16.84
C ASN A 480 20.43 7.44 16.70
N ALA A 481 19.27 7.53 17.35
CA ALA A 481 18.45 8.74 17.38
C ALA A 481 19.18 9.94 18.01
N LYS A 482 19.88 9.77 19.14
CA LYS A 482 20.71 10.82 19.76
C LYS A 482 21.84 11.29 18.83
N THR A 483 22.48 10.36 18.13
CA THR A 483 23.52 10.69 17.15
C THR A 483 22.94 11.48 15.97
N LYS A 484 21.79 11.05 15.46
CA LYS A 484 21.08 11.72 14.36
C LYS A 484 20.61 13.11 14.74
N LEU A 485 20.09 13.28 15.97
CA LEU A 485 19.67 14.57 16.53
C LEU A 485 20.81 15.60 16.47
N LYS A 486 21.98 15.24 17.00
CA LYS A 486 23.17 16.10 17.02
C LYS A 486 23.69 16.37 15.60
N ARG A 487 23.83 15.33 14.79
CA ARG A 487 24.39 15.42 13.42
C ARG A 487 23.52 16.27 12.49
N LYS A 488 22.19 16.16 12.58
CA LYS A 488 21.25 16.86 11.70
C LYS A 488 20.86 18.25 12.22
N GLY A 489 21.17 18.59 13.47
CA GLY A 489 20.89 19.91 14.05
C GLY A 489 19.40 20.17 14.31
N VAL A 490 18.62 19.12 14.54
CA VAL A 490 17.16 19.20 14.74
C VAL A 490 16.81 19.20 16.22
N ASP A 491 15.56 19.50 16.54
CA ASP A 491 15.12 19.60 17.94
C ASP A 491 14.74 18.22 18.47
N TRP A 492 13.98 17.46 17.68
CA TRP A 492 13.48 16.14 18.03
C TRP A 492 13.80 15.11 16.95
N ILE A 493 14.07 13.87 17.37
CA ILE A 493 14.06 12.68 16.51
C ILE A 493 13.01 11.71 17.04
N VAL A 494 12.03 11.40 16.18
CA VAL A 494 11.02 10.37 16.42
C VAL A 494 11.54 9.07 15.81
N ALA A 495 11.96 8.14 16.65
CA ALA A 495 12.61 6.91 16.24
C ALA A 495 11.67 5.70 16.44
N ASN A 496 11.45 4.96 15.36
CA ASN A 496 10.62 3.76 15.34
C ASN A 496 11.51 2.53 15.31
N ASP A 497 11.16 1.53 16.12
CA ASP A 497 11.79 0.22 16.06
C ASP A 497 11.19 -0.61 14.94
N VAL A 498 11.98 -0.87 13.89
CA VAL A 498 11.56 -1.64 12.70
C VAL A 498 12.16 -3.05 12.66
N SER A 499 12.64 -3.59 13.78
CA SER A 499 13.24 -4.94 13.89
C SER A 499 12.26 -6.12 13.68
N GLY A 500 11.04 -5.86 13.20
CA GLY A 500 10.00 -6.84 12.85
C GLY A 500 9.23 -6.45 11.59
N ASP A 501 7.91 -6.66 11.56
CA ASP A 501 7.05 -6.44 10.38
C ASP A 501 6.62 -4.97 10.17
N VAL A 502 7.57 -4.03 10.13
CA VAL A 502 7.26 -2.60 10.37
C VAL A 502 7.84 -1.66 9.30
N MET A 503 7.48 -1.89 8.05
CA MET A 503 7.43 -0.85 7.01
C MET A 503 6.01 -0.78 6.43
N GLY A 504 5.00 -0.70 7.30
CA GLY A 504 3.59 -0.73 6.86
C GLY A 504 2.55 -1.09 7.92
N GLY A 505 2.93 -1.80 9.00
CA GLY A 505 2.00 -2.29 10.04
C GLY A 505 1.16 -1.22 10.75
N GLU A 506 0.04 -1.62 11.35
CA GLU A 506 -0.95 -0.71 11.95
C GLU A 506 -0.52 -0.14 13.32
N ASN A 507 0.34 -0.86 14.05
CA ASN A 507 0.86 -0.44 15.36
C ASN A 507 2.33 -0.05 15.30
N ASN A 508 2.73 0.89 16.16
CA ASN A 508 4.08 1.40 16.20
C ASN A 508 4.54 1.67 17.64
N ARG A 509 5.79 1.32 17.95
CA ARG A 509 6.47 1.70 19.20
C ARG A 509 7.49 2.77 18.89
N VAL A 510 7.33 3.93 19.52
CA VAL A 510 8.04 5.15 19.15
C VAL A 510 8.82 5.71 20.33
N GLN A 511 10.07 6.09 20.07
CA GLN A 511 10.93 6.80 21.00
C GLN A 511 11.08 8.24 20.52
N ILE A 512 10.65 9.22 21.33
CA ILE A 512 10.86 10.64 21.06
C ILE A 512 12.14 11.06 21.78
N VAL A 513 13.17 11.37 21.00
CA VAL A 513 14.48 11.80 21.51
C VAL A 513 14.62 13.30 21.32
N THR A 514 14.76 14.02 22.43
CA THR A 514 14.94 15.48 22.46
C THR A 514 16.26 15.83 23.14
N LYS A 515 16.63 17.13 23.15
CA LYS A 515 17.76 17.62 23.95
C LYS A 515 17.55 17.45 25.47
N ARG A 516 16.28 17.39 25.93
CA ARG A 516 15.92 17.28 27.36
C ARG A 516 15.93 15.83 27.86
N GLY A 517 15.69 14.87 26.99
CA GLY A 517 15.59 13.47 27.37
C GLY A 517 14.97 12.59 26.29
N VAL A 518 14.68 11.35 26.68
CA VAL A 518 14.04 10.35 25.84
C VAL A 518 12.69 9.99 26.46
N GLU A 519 11.65 10.01 25.64
CA GLU A 519 10.32 9.59 26.02
C GLU A 519 9.89 8.39 25.18
N SER A 520 9.32 7.38 25.82
CA SER A 520 8.83 6.17 25.15
C SER A 520 7.31 6.17 25.06
N LEU A 521 6.79 6.15 23.83
CA LEU A 521 5.39 5.83 23.58
C LEU A 521 5.23 4.31 23.50
N GLN A 522 4.20 3.79 24.17
CA GLN A 522 3.87 2.37 24.13
C GLN A 522 3.45 1.95 22.71
N ASN A 523 3.42 0.64 22.44
CA ASN A 523 2.97 0.14 21.15
C ASN A 523 1.48 0.47 20.96
N MET A 524 1.16 1.32 20.00
CA MET A 524 -0.21 1.80 19.75
C MET A 524 -0.44 2.01 18.25
N PRO A 525 -1.71 2.09 17.80
CA PRO A 525 -2.05 2.43 16.43
C PRO A 525 -1.37 3.72 15.93
N LYS A 526 -1.08 3.80 14.63
CA LYS A 526 -0.42 4.97 14.02
C LYS A 526 -1.15 6.29 14.25
N ASP A 527 -2.47 6.25 14.31
CA ASP A 527 -3.32 7.42 14.56
C ASP A 527 -3.21 7.88 16.02
N ASP A 528 -3.08 6.94 16.96
CA ASP A 528 -2.81 7.25 18.37
C ASP A 528 -1.41 7.85 18.52
N VAL A 529 -0.40 7.28 17.87
CA VAL A 529 0.96 7.86 17.84
C VAL A 529 0.93 9.29 17.28
N ALA A 530 0.17 9.52 16.21
CA ALA A 530 0.04 10.84 15.60
C ALA A 530 -0.60 11.86 16.56
N ARG A 531 -1.69 11.48 17.24
CA ARG A 531 -2.34 12.33 18.24
C ARG A 531 -1.43 12.66 19.41
N GLU A 532 -0.74 11.66 19.96
CA GLU A 532 0.21 11.84 21.07
C GLU A 532 1.41 12.70 20.69
N LEU A 533 1.92 12.55 19.46
CA LEU A 533 3.00 13.39 18.95
C LEU A 533 2.55 14.84 18.79
N ILE A 534 1.37 15.07 18.21
CA ILE A 534 0.84 16.43 18.00
C ILE A 534 0.50 17.12 19.33
N ALA A 535 0.00 16.40 20.33
CA ALA A 535 -0.21 16.94 21.67
C ALA A 535 1.10 17.49 22.26
N ARG A 536 2.20 16.72 22.19
CA ARG A 536 3.53 17.16 22.65
C ARG A 536 4.05 18.34 21.86
N VAL A 537 3.80 18.38 20.55
CA VAL A 537 4.18 19.51 19.70
C VAL A 537 3.49 20.79 20.17
N ALA A 538 2.20 20.74 20.49
CA ALA A 538 1.48 21.89 21.01
C ALA A 538 2.05 22.36 22.37
N GLU A 539 2.25 21.44 23.31
CA GLU A 539 2.84 21.75 24.62
C GLU A 539 4.22 22.43 24.49
N GLU A 540 5.05 21.98 23.53
CA GLU A 540 6.38 22.57 23.30
C GLU A 540 6.30 23.99 22.71
N LEU A 541 5.32 24.26 21.84
CA LEU A 541 5.11 25.59 21.28
C LEU A 541 4.57 26.56 22.34
N GLU A 542 3.66 26.12 23.22
CA GLU A 542 3.17 26.92 24.34
C GLU A 542 4.32 27.26 25.30
N THR A 543 5.10 26.26 25.69
CA THR A 543 6.25 26.45 26.60
C THR A 543 7.30 27.39 26.00
N SER A 544 7.50 27.36 24.69
CA SER A 544 8.44 28.25 23.99
C SER A 544 7.92 29.69 23.95
N ALA A 545 6.62 29.87 23.69
CA ALA A 545 6.00 31.20 23.68
C ALA A 545 6.08 31.89 25.05
N GLU A 546 5.84 31.17 26.15
CA GLU A 546 5.97 31.71 27.52
C GLU A 546 7.40 32.15 27.89
N ARG A 547 8.43 31.59 27.22
CA ARG A 547 9.83 31.98 27.44
C ARG A 547 10.19 33.25 26.68
N ASP A 548 9.73 33.36 25.44
CA ASP A 548 9.98 34.53 24.60
C ASP A 548 9.26 35.79 25.13
N ASP A 549 8.16 35.63 25.89
CA ASP A 549 7.46 36.75 26.56
C ASP A 549 8.11 37.18 27.89
N ASN A 550 9.04 36.40 28.44
CA ASN A 550 9.71 36.66 29.72
C ASN A 550 11.17 37.14 29.59
N ASP A 551 11.73 37.17 28.38
CA ASP A 551 13.04 37.77 28.03
C ASP A 551 12.86 39.09 27.28
#